data_AF-A0A8H6NAG8-F1
#
_entry.id   AF-A0A8H6NAG8-F1
#
_cell.length_a   1.000
_cell.length_b   1.000
_cell.length_c   1.000
_cell.angle_alpha   90.00
_cell.angle_beta   90.00
_cell.angle_gamma   90.00
#
_symmetry.space_group_name_H-M   'P 1'
#
loop_
_entity.id
_entity.type
_entity.pdbx_description
1 polymer ?
#
loop_
_entity_poly.entity_id
_entity_poly.type
_entity_poly.pdbx_seq_one_letter_code
_entity_poly.pdbx_strand_id
1 'polypeptide(L)'
;MSQPIFSITSDGSEKKSKAVANLLPCRIHHDGPVGETESFWEPKTEVDGKHVAYFRGRKLHGKTVKLPENYTGVVVEKSDKKIETRRPEDDEDMEDAEPQPELGAMDVKAEFDEIVIWGHEATADSSDPYVRSIEEWLTVAEQIHSYPAPEAKTDA
;
A
#
# COMPACT_ATOMS: atom_id res chain seq x y z
N MET A 1 9.74 -3.77 -22.12
CA MET A 1 9.28 -3.14 -20.86
C MET A 1 7.88 -2.61 -21.12
N SER A 2 6.90 -3.00 -20.31
CA SER A 2 5.52 -2.48 -20.42
C SER A 2 5.50 -1.01 -20.00
N GLN A 3 4.78 -0.16 -20.73
CA GLN A 3 4.65 1.25 -20.36
C GLN A 3 3.72 1.40 -19.13
N PRO A 4 4.06 2.28 -18.17
CA PRO A 4 3.24 2.48 -16.98
C PRO A 4 1.86 3.04 -17.37
N ILE A 5 0.82 2.68 -16.61
CA ILE A 5 -0.57 3.14 -16.83
C ILE A 5 -0.96 4.23 -15.81
N PHE A 6 -0.35 4.18 -14.64
CA PHE A 6 -0.54 5.15 -13.57
C PHE A 6 0.80 5.61 -13.02
N SER A 7 0.82 6.84 -12.51
CA SER A 7 1.93 7.37 -11.74
C SER A 7 1.42 7.86 -10.39
N ILE A 8 2.16 7.56 -9.33
CA ILE A 8 1.85 8.00 -7.98
C ILE A 8 2.51 9.37 -7.79
N THR A 9 1.69 10.40 -7.65
CA THR A 9 2.15 11.76 -7.36
C THR A 9 2.13 11.97 -5.85
N SER A 10 3.31 12.31 -5.32
CA SER A 10 3.47 12.71 -3.94
C SER A 10 3.86 14.18 -3.94
N ASP A 11 2.91 15.07 -3.66
CA ASP A 11 3.22 16.50 -3.47
C ASP A 11 4.12 16.62 -2.23
N GLY A 12 5.42 16.79 -2.45
CA GLY A 12 6.48 16.70 -1.43
C GLY A 12 6.46 17.80 -0.35
N SER A 13 5.35 18.51 -0.18
CA SER A 13 5.23 19.64 0.75
C SER A 13 4.19 19.44 1.87
N GLU A 14 3.32 18.44 1.79
CA GLU A 14 2.33 18.17 2.83
C GLU A 14 2.73 16.98 3.69
N LYS A 15 2.72 17.16 5.02
CA LYS A 15 2.86 16.04 5.97
C LYS A 15 1.69 15.08 5.74
N LYS A 16 1.97 13.95 5.11
CA LYS A 16 0.97 12.91 4.88
C LYS A 16 0.45 12.39 6.21
N SER A 17 -0.86 12.21 6.29
CA SER A 17 -1.49 11.65 7.49
C SER A 17 -1.08 10.19 7.65
N LYS A 18 -0.77 9.79 8.89
CA LYS A 18 -0.59 8.37 9.22
C LYS A 18 -1.96 7.76 9.46
N ALA A 19 -2.31 6.76 8.66
CA ALA A 19 -3.54 5.99 8.81
C ALA A 19 -3.28 4.66 9.53
N VAL A 20 -4.33 4.11 10.13
CA VAL A 20 -4.33 2.74 10.66
C VAL A 20 -5.12 1.86 9.70
N ALA A 21 -4.43 0.98 8.98
CA ALA A 21 -5.06 0.05 8.05
C ALA A 21 -5.69 -1.13 8.82
N ASN A 22 -7.02 -1.27 8.74
CA ASN A 22 -7.78 -2.33 9.40
C ASN A 22 -8.36 -3.30 8.36
N LEU A 23 -7.92 -4.55 8.37
CA LEU A 23 -8.47 -5.60 7.52
C LEU A 23 -9.53 -6.39 8.30
N LEU A 24 -10.81 -6.17 7.99
CA LEU A 24 -11.93 -6.80 8.68
C LEU A 24 -12.28 -8.18 8.07
N PRO A 25 -12.75 -9.16 8.86
CA PRO A 25 -13.10 -10.50 8.39
C PRO A 25 -14.51 -10.52 7.77
N CYS A 26 -14.88 -9.47 7.03
CA CYS A 26 -16.18 -9.33 6.41
C CYS A 26 -16.14 -8.33 5.25
N ARG A 27 -17.06 -8.48 4.31
CA ARG A 27 -17.27 -7.50 3.25
C ARG A 27 -18.26 -6.42 3.69
N ILE A 28 -17.87 -5.16 3.56
CA ILE A 28 -18.75 -4.01 3.68
C ILE A 28 -19.11 -3.58 2.26
N HIS A 29 -20.39 -3.42 1.96
CA HIS A 29 -20.86 -3.04 0.61
C HIS A 29 -20.79 -1.53 0.35
N HIS A 30 -20.67 -0.72 1.40
CA HIS A 30 -20.53 0.71 1.28
C HIS A 30 -19.06 1.08 1.09
N ASP A 31 -18.78 1.80 0.01
CA ASP A 31 -17.46 2.36 -0.30
C ASP A 31 -17.54 3.89 -0.11
N GLY A 32 -16.84 4.41 0.90
CA GLY A 32 -16.81 5.85 1.18
C GLY A 32 -16.56 6.20 2.64
N PRO A 33 -16.49 7.51 2.97
CA PRO A 33 -16.35 7.98 4.34
C PRO A 33 -17.55 7.58 5.20
N VAL A 34 -17.27 6.99 6.37
CA VAL A 34 -18.30 6.54 7.32
C VAL A 34 -18.56 7.55 8.46
N GLY A 35 -17.95 8.74 8.40
CA GLY A 35 -18.07 9.79 9.40
C GLY A 35 -17.26 9.50 10.67
N GLU A 36 -17.76 9.96 11.82
CA GLU A 36 -17.11 9.78 13.13
C GLU A 36 -17.20 8.31 13.58
N THR A 37 -16.06 7.62 13.60
CA THR A 37 -15.97 6.20 13.95
C THR A 37 -15.65 5.94 15.41
N GLU A 38 -15.19 6.94 16.17
CA GLU A 38 -14.70 6.78 17.55
C GLU A 38 -15.72 6.14 18.50
N SER A 39 -17.02 6.41 18.28
CA SER A 39 -18.11 5.84 19.08
C SER A 39 -18.49 4.41 18.69
N PHE A 40 -18.11 3.95 17.50
CA PHE A 40 -18.52 2.66 16.93
C PHE A 40 -17.37 1.67 16.76
N TRP A 41 -16.14 2.17 16.70
CA TRP A 41 -14.93 1.40 16.47
C TRP A 41 -13.85 1.85 17.46
N GLU A 42 -13.75 1.12 18.57
CA GLU A 42 -12.77 1.36 19.63
C GLU A 42 -11.91 0.10 19.87
N PRO A 43 -10.90 -0.16 19.02
CA PRO A 43 -9.92 -1.20 19.27
C PRO A 43 -9.17 -1.00 20.59
N LYS A 44 -9.19 -2.00 21.46
CA LYS A 44 -8.45 -2.01 22.73
C LYS A 44 -7.29 -2.98 22.65
N THR A 45 -6.13 -2.54 23.10
CA THR A 45 -4.93 -3.39 23.19
C THR A 45 -4.94 -4.13 24.52
N GLU A 46 -4.97 -5.46 24.46
CA GLU A 46 -4.80 -6.34 25.62
C GLU A 46 -3.31 -6.48 25.98
N VAL A 47 -3.04 -7.01 27.18
CA VAL A 47 -1.69 -7.13 27.76
C VAL A 47 -0.74 -7.96 26.88
N ASP A 48 -1.28 -8.90 26.11
CA ASP A 48 -0.53 -9.78 25.20
C ASP A 48 -0.22 -9.14 23.83
N GLY A 49 -0.51 -7.84 23.64
CA GLY A 49 -0.34 -7.15 22.35
C GLY A 49 -1.41 -7.51 21.31
N LYS A 50 -2.44 -8.27 21.70
CA LYS A 50 -3.62 -8.57 20.88
C LYS A 50 -4.61 -7.41 20.95
N HIS A 51 -5.26 -7.11 19.83
CA HIS A 51 -6.34 -6.12 19.81
C HIS A 51 -7.70 -6.80 19.93
N VAL A 52 -8.63 -6.15 20.63
CA VAL A 52 -10.04 -6.58 20.70
C VAL A 52 -10.92 -5.41 20.33
N ALA A 53 -11.88 -5.65 19.43
CA ALA A 53 -12.90 -4.69 19.03
C ALA A 53 -14.23 -5.42 18.82
N TYR A 54 -15.32 -4.67 18.78
CA TYR A 54 -16.63 -5.19 18.46
C TYR A 54 -17.14 -4.55 17.18
N PHE A 55 -17.48 -5.37 16.19
CA PHE A 55 -18.09 -4.90 14.95
C PHE A 55 -19.44 -5.57 14.76
N ARG A 56 -20.51 -4.78 14.64
CA ARG A 56 -21.88 -5.28 14.45
C ARG A 56 -22.29 -6.35 15.49
N GLY A 57 -21.87 -6.15 16.74
CA GLY A 57 -22.14 -7.07 17.86
C GLY A 57 -21.25 -8.31 17.92
N ARG A 58 -20.29 -8.47 17.01
CA ARG A 58 -19.35 -9.60 16.99
C ARG A 58 -18.01 -9.19 17.59
N LYS A 59 -17.47 -10.01 18.49
CA LYS A 59 -16.13 -9.82 19.05
C LYS A 59 -15.10 -10.19 17.99
N LEU A 60 -14.20 -9.26 17.70
CA LEU A 60 -13.08 -9.44 16.79
C LEU A 60 -11.77 -9.44 17.56
N HIS A 61 -10.83 -10.25 17.08
CA HIS A 61 -9.47 -10.35 17.59
C HIS A 61 -8.49 -9.88 16.52
N GLY A 62 -7.77 -8.81 16.79
CA GLY A 62 -6.82 -8.18 15.90
C GLY A 62 -5.39 -8.57 16.21
N LYS A 63 -4.61 -8.86 15.16
CA LYS A 63 -3.15 -8.99 15.21
C LYS A 63 -2.54 -7.87 14.36
N THR A 64 -1.61 -7.14 14.94
CA THR A 64 -0.84 -6.11 14.22
C THR A 64 0.34 -6.76 13.53
N VAL A 65 0.46 -6.51 12.23
CA VAL A 65 1.59 -6.94 11.39
C VAL A 65 2.26 -5.70 10.85
N LYS A 66 3.54 -5.53 11.19
CA LYS A 66 4.36 -4.43 10.71
C LYS A 66 4.85 -4.72 9.29
N LEU A 67 4.92 -3.70 8.47
CA LEU A 67 5.59 -3.79 7.18
C LEU A 67 7.11 -3.92 7.40
N PRO A 68 7.85 -4.60 6.49
CA PRO A 68 9.30 -4.66 6.57
C PRO A 68 9.93 -3.26 6.41
N GLU A 69 11.14 -3.06 6.94
CA GLU A 69 11.78 -1.73 7.09
C GLU A 69 11.93 -0.93 5.80
N ASN A 70 12.03 -1.60 4.65
CA ASN A 70 12.16 -1.02 3.31
C ASN A 70 10.81 -0.82 2.58
N TYR A 71 9.68 -1.05 3.25
CA TYR A 71 8.35 -0.91 2.68
C TYR A 71 7.53 0.16 3.43
N THR A 72 6.73 0.90 2.66
CA THR A 72 5.73 1.83 3.19
C THR A 72 4.39 1.55 2.53
N GLY A 73 3.34 1.43 3.34
CA GLY A 73 1.98 1.31 2.87
C GLY A 73 1.44 2.67 2.46
N VAL A 74 0.79 2.76 1.30
CA VAL A 74 0.19 3.99 0.79
C VAL A 74 -1.28 3.78 0.45
N VAL A 75 -2.13 4.72 0.85
CA VAL A 75 -3.52 4.83 0.40
C VAL A 75 -3.54 5.84 -0.73
N VAL A 76 -3.93 5.41 -1.92
CA VAL A 76 -3.97 6.25 -3.12
C VAL A 76 -5.40 6.46 -3.60
N GLU A 77 -5.69 7.66 -4.08
CA GLU A 77 -6.93 7.98 -4.78
C GLU A 77 -6.59 8.38 -6.21
N LYS A 78 -7.37 7.88 -7.18
CA LYS A 78 -7.19 8.29 -8.58
C LYS A 78 -7.54 9.76 -8.72
N SER A 79 -6.64 10.54 -9.32
CA SER A 79 -6.87 11.93 -9.64
C SER A 79 -7.43 12.08 -11.05
N ASP A 80 -8.23 13.12 -11.27
CA ASP A 80 -8.70 13.49 -12.62
C ASP A 80 -7.61 14.16 -13.46
N LYS A 81 -6.44 14.41 -12.88
CA LYS A 81 -5.27 14.96 -13.56
C LYS A 81 -4.69 13.90 -14.50
N LYS A 82 -4.46 14.29 -15.76
CA LYS A 82 -3.68 13.51 -16.72
C LYS A 82 -2.23 13.99 -16.69
N ILE A 83 -1.28 13.07 -16.64
CA ILE A 83 0.14 13.43 -16.75
C ILE A 83 0.57 13.22 -18.19
N GLU A 84 0.92 14.32 -18.85
CA GLU A 84 1.55 14.28 -20.17
C GLU A 84 3.01 13.86 -20.01
N THR A 85 3.41 12.79 -20.69
CA THR A 85 4.82 12.41 -20.82
C THR A 85 5.50 13.48 -21.67
N ARG A 86 6.39 14.27 -21.04
CA ARG A 86 7.15 15.32 -21.73
C ARG A 86 7.91 14.73 -22.92
N ARG A 87 7.73 15.32 -24.09
CA ARG A 87 8.60 15.12 -25.26
C ARG A 87 9.98 15.72 -24.93
N PRO A 88 11.11 15.08 -25.28
CA PRO A 88 12.34 15.83 -25.46
C PRO A 88 12.10 16.87 -26.56
N GLU A 89 12.38 18.14 -26.30
CA GLU A 89 12.01 19.28 -27.16
C GLU A 89 12.85 19.41 -28.46
N ASP A 90 13.70 18.45 -28.81
CA ASP A 90 14.65 18.53 -29.93
C ASP A 90 14.48 17.40 -30.98
N ASP A 91 13.26 17.14 -31.46
CA ASP A 91 13.06 16.36 -32.69
C ASP A 91 11.94 17.00 -33.53
N GLU A 92 12.33 17.96 -34.38
CA GLU A 92 11.45 18.66 -35.33
C GLU A 92 10.96 17.76 -36.49
N ASP A 93 11.32 16.46 -36.50
CA ASP A 93 11.07 15.52 -37.62
C ASP A 93 10.26 14.27 -37.24
N MET A 94 9.14 14.40 -36.51
CA MET A 94 8.19 13.28 -36.35
C MET A 94 6.72 13.69 -36.49
N GLU A 95 6.28 13.85 -37.75
CA GLU A 95 4.85 13.87 -38.12
C GLU A 95 4.16 12.48 -37.95
N ASP A 96 4.92 11.43 -37.60
CA ASP A 96 4.45 10.03 -37.51
C ASP A 96 4.61 9.42 -36.09
N ALA A 97 4.70 10.25 -35.04
CA ALA A 97 4.78 9.74 -33.67
C ALA A 97 3.42 9.20 -33.19
N GLU A 98 3.34 7.90 -32.90
CA GLU A 98 2.16 7.31 -32.25
C GLU A 98 1.80 8.11 -30.98
N PRO A 99 0.49 8.34 -30.72
CA PRO A 99 0.07 9.04 -29.51
C PRO A 99 0.56 8.27 -28.28
N GLN A 100 1.47 8.89 -27.51
CA GLN A 100 1.94 8.30 -26.26
C GLN A 100 0.75 8.11 -25.31
N PRO A 101 0.69 6.98 -24.58
CA PRO A 101 -0.43 6.72 -23.69
C PRO A 101 -0.47 7.76 -22.56
N GLU A 102 -1.66 8.33 -22.34
CA GLU A 102 -1.91 9.23 -21.23
C GLU A 102 -1.73 8.50 -19.90
N LEU A 103 -0.85 9.01 -19.02
CA LEU A 103 -0.66 8.46 -17.69
C LEU A 103 -1.75 8.98 -16.75
N GLY A 104 -2.44 8.06 -16.08
CA GLY A 104 -3.33 8.43 -14.97
C GLY A 104 -2.52 8.88 -13.75
N ALA A 105 -2.96 9.94 -13.07
CA ALA A 105 -2.39 10.35 -11.79
C ALA A 105 -3.10 9.67 -10.61
N MET A 106 -2.33 9.35 -9.57
CA MET A 106 -2.82 8.86 -8.28
C MET A 106 -2.20 9.69 -7.16
N ASP A 107 -3.04 10.33 -6.35
CA ASP A 107 -2.60 11.13 -5.20
C ASP A 107 -2.54 10.27 -3.94
N VAL A 108 -1.43 10.37 -3.20
CA VAL A 108 -1.28 9.72 -1.90
C VAL A 108 -2.09 10.46 -0.84
N LYS A 109 -3.04 9.80 -0.20
CA LYS A 109 -3.89 10.36 0.87
C LYS A 109 -3.36 10.09 2.27
N ALA A 110 -2.77 8.92 2.47
CA ALA A 110 -2.25 8.51 3.75
C ALA A 110 -1.15 7.48 3.58
N GLU A 111 -0.31 7.37 4.61
CA GLU A 111 0.70 6.32 4.73
C GLU A 111 0.43 5.48 5.96
N PHE A 112 0.84 4.21 5.93
CA PHE A 112 0.76 3.32 7.08
C PHE A 112 1.98 2.40 7.11
N ASP A 113 2.43 2.10 8.33
CA ASP A 113 3.61 1.25 8.57
C ASP A 113 3.22 -0.15 9.05
N GLU A 114 1.94 -0.35 9.37
CA GLU A 114 1.40 -1.59 9.89
C GLU A 114 -0.06 -1.78 9.49
N ILE A 115 -0.48 -3.05 9.45
CA ILE A 115 -1.85 -3.47 9.18
C ILE A 115 -2.35 -4.26 10.38
N VAL A 116 -3.57 -3.98 10.83
CA VAL A 116 -4.27 -4.78 11.84
C VAL A 116 -5.19 -5.76 11.13
N ILE A 117 -4.87 -7.05 11.24
CA ILE A 117 -5.66 -8.14 10.67
C ILE A 117 -6.63 -8.64 11.72
N TRP A 118 -7.93 -8.51 11.45
CA TRP A 118 -9.00 -8.87 12.36
C TRP A 118 -9.61 -10.22 11.98
N GLY A 119 -9.72 -11.11 12.96
CA GLY A 119 -10.40 -12.40 12.85
C GLY A 119 -11.63 -12.48 13.77
N HIS A 120 -12.60 -13.30 13.38
CA HIS A 120 -13.72 -13.67 14.25
C HIS A 120 -13.29 -14.85 15.13
N GLU A 121 -13.53 -14.77 16.44
CA GLU A 121 -13.21 -15.79 17.46
C GLU A 121 -11.71 -16.12 17.67
N ALA A 122 -10.86 -15.98 16.65
CA ALA A 122 -9.43 -16.23 16.71
C ALA A 122 -8.63 -15.06 16.11
N THR A 123 -7.44 -14.83 16.65
CA THR A 123 -6.43 -13.96 16.04
C THR A 123 -5.82 -14.63 14.82
N ALA A 124 -5.45 -13.84 13.80
CA ALA A 124 -4.62 -14.33 12.70
C ALA A 124 -3.33 -14.97 13.25
N ASP A 125 -2.99 -16.15 12.76
CA ASP A 125 -1.75 -16.86 13.12
C ASP A 125 -0.70 -16.73 12.00
N SER A 126 0.38 -17.50 12.05
CA SER A 126 1.41 -17.51 10.99
C SER A 126 0.96 -18.24 9.72
N SER A 127 -0.22 -18.86 9.71
CA SER A 127 -0.80 -19.50 8.53
C SER A 127 -1.75 -18.59 7.76
N ASP A 128 -2.16 -17.47 8.35
CA ASP A 128 -3.02 -16.47 7.72
C ASP A 128 -2.38 -15.93 6.42
N PRO A 129 -3.13 -15.89 5.31
CA PRO A 129 -2.59 -15.51 4.01
C PRO A 129 -2.05 -14.09 3.95
N TYR A 130 -2.63 -13.15 4.71
CA TYR A 130 -2.18 -11.76 4.72
C TYR A 130 -0.91 -11.61 5.55
N VAL A 131 -0.84 -12.31 6.70
CA VAL A 131 0.37 -12.40 7.51
C VAL A 131 1.53 -12.93 6.66
N ARG A 132 1.35 -14.10 6.02
CA ARG A 132 2.38 -14.69 5.15
C ARG A 132 2.76 -13.82 3.97
N SER A 133 1.80 -13.11 3.38
CA SER A 133 2.09 -12.22 2.26
C SER A 133 3.04 -11.09 2.66
N ILE A 134 2.89 -10.56 3.88
CA ILE A 134 3.74 -9.47 4.36
C ILE A 134 5.08 -10.01 4.88
N GLU A 135 5.05 -11.07 5.68
CA GLU A 135 6.24 -11.59 6.38
C GLU A 135 7.13 -12.48 5.50
N GLU A 136 6.55 -13.21 4.54
CA GLU A 136 7.29 -14.20 3.73
C GLU A 136 7.40 -13.77 2.26
N TRP A 137 6.27 -13.43 1.63
CA TRP A 137 6.24 -13.19 0.19
C TRP A 137 7.05 -11.96 -0.23
N LEU A 138 6.99 -10.86 0.53
CA LEU A 138 7.79 -9.66 0.23
C LEU A 138 9.29 -9.99 0.21
N THR A 139 9.77 -10.73 1.20
CA THR A 139 11.18 -11.16 1.27
C THR A 139 11.54 -12.09 0.11
N VAL A 140 10.68 -13.05 -0.22
CA VAL A 140 10.93 -13.97 -1.35
C VAL A 140 10.99 -13.22 -2.67
N ALA A 141 10.06 -12.29 -2.91
CA ALA A 141 10.03 -11.47 -4.12
C ALA A 141 11.29 -10.61 -4.24
N GLU A 142 11.76 -10.00 -3.15
CA GLU A 142 12.99 -9.22 -3.12
C GLU A 142 14.22 -10.07 -3.53
N GLN A 143 14.32 -11.30 -3.03
CA GLN A 143 15.42 -12.19 -3.38
C GLN A 143 15.38 -12.62 -4.86
N ILE A 144 14.19 -12.99 -5.37
CA ILE A 144 14.01 -13.41 -6.77
C ILE A 144 14.37 -12.30 -7.75
N HIS A 145 14.06 -11.05 -7.39
CA HIS A 145 14.28 -9.88 -8.26
C HIS A 145 15.55 -9.10 -7.91
N SER A 146 16.41 -9.64 -7.04
CA SER A 146 17.71 -9.04 -6.76
C SER A 146 18.65 -9.24 -7.95
N TYR A 147 19.33 -8.17 -8.35
CA TYR A 147 20.39 -8.25 -9.35
C TYR A 147 21.75 -8.42 -8.65
N PRO A 148 22.63 -9.31 -9.13
CA PRO A 148 23.98 -9.40 -8.60
C PRO A 148 24.69 -8.06 -8.79
N ALA A 149 25.38 -7.60 -7.75
CA ALA A 149 26.18 -6.40 -7.83
C ALA A 149 27.21 -6.54 -8.98
N PRO A 150 27.44 -5.50 -9.79
CA PRO A 150 28.47 -5.56 -10.82
C PRO A 150 29.80 -5.86 -10.14
N GLU A 151 30.45 -6.94 -10.56
CA GLU A 151 31.78 -7.30 -10.08
C GLU A 151 32.69 -6.09 -10.26
N ALA A 152 33.16 -5.52 -9.15
CA ALA A 152 34.17 -4.48 -9.19
C ALA A 152 35.38 -5.10 -9.89
N LYS A 153 35.67 -4.64 -11.10
CA LYS A 153 36.91 -4.97 -11.80
C LYS A 153 38.04 -4.50 -10.89
N THR A 154 38.63 -5.43 -10.16
CA THR A 154 39.98 -5.26 -9.62
C THR A 154 40.90 -5.20 -10.82
N ASP A 155 41.12 -3.98 -11.32
CA ASP A 155 42.26 -3.69 -12.18
C ASP A 155 43.52 -3.93 -11.35
N ALA A 156 44.30 -4.93 -11.77
CA ALA A 156 45.66 -5.20 -11.32
C ALA A 156 46.57 -5.25 -12.56
#